data_AF-A0A1Z4LLA8-F1
#
_entry.id   AF-A0A1Z4LLA8-F1
#
_cell.length_a   1.000
_cell.length_b   1.000
_cell.length_c   1.000
_cell.angle_alpha   90.00
_cell.angle_beta   90.00
_cell.angle_gamma   90.00
#
_symmetry.space_group_name_H-M   'P 1'
#
loop_
_entity.id
_entity.type
_entity.pdbx_description
1 polymer ?
#
loop_
_entity_poly.entity_id
_entity_poly.type
_entity_poly.pdbx_seq_one_letter_code
_entity_poly.pdbx_strand_id
1 'polypeptide(L)'
;MSNIVENRIKFAIYNFSGQEKAYYIADKLILNALNIEEPLAIDYSYQVFLSESAKKIKCTAGILKIDGLKQEDTGIIYKYKPISKETFNQLQIPVVQNHQAVYVFAKANLVEGNFNFAKYALFSTFNEKLIARHAKALTNHQLNKFERDIEAAIFCSEEIQESQSIQRENNQTSLLELIQILELHRHSIIVNLKQLRENYQYKGVKRLKGSRDINGQLIKPWLKTEYIDDGDYVEMGCFEMNRNTATINMLVTRQVKLVKAEDETPIIEIAGLLANDLTSYNNYTVVSDGELHIKSLKVKISSKKTFDLLKQKGVIAAENFDFRSDYTINLENRPLVSLDGKYSSIEGLFNQLAEVRILSSIISAHLKQESDTFVPEQLDELKRHYLSENLYLNFPTTKAEDAIDTRVSYKIDIGSKDILNLSKLYSANKFLERRYEVYDTETGEIFVKPNFEMTLRENIAIRPKSLSSRMKISKVDELMKPIFDDFLGIEDNGKVGEILARVGGVSRNIIKGKQEKIAALSAIKAKLDEYAEKVYQDIISPLVFYIGSTGLLPDGMEGKAMSAIQLAAKYPSLSFSKDEAEGLFFEIGDSLIGVYEKVECFSRKDLVNIG
;
A
#
# COMPACT_ATOMS: atom_id res chain seq x y z
N MET A 1 -21.73 40.19 -35.88
CA MET A 1 -20.69 39.65 -34.95
C MET A 1 -21.30 39.17 -33.63
N SER A 2 -22.48 38.53 -33.63
CA SER A 2 -23.22 38.19 -32.39
C SER A 2 -23.66 36.72 -32.28
N ASN A 3 -23.24 35.83 -33.18
CA ASN A 3 -23.61 34.39 -33.16
C ASN A 3 -22.45 33.43 -32.80
N ILE A 4 -21.28 33.93 -32.39
CA ILE A 4 -20.10 33.09 -32.11
C ILE A 4 -20.03 32.65 -30.63
N VAL A 5 -20.81 33.26 -29.73
CA VAL A 5 -20.68 33.07 -28.28
C VAL A 5 -21.45 31.83 -27.76
N GLU A 6 -22.48 31.33 -28.45
CA GLU A 6 -23.29 30.20 -27.96
C GLU A 6 -22.63 28.81 -28.12
N ASN A 7 -21.67 28.64 -29.03
CA ASN A 7 -21.09 27.33 -29.37
C ASN A 7 -19.67 27.10 -28.82
N ARG A 8 -19.16 28.01 -27.98
CA ARG A 8 -17.77 27.95 -27.53
C ARG A 8 -17.67 28.33 -26.07
N ILE A 9 -17.07 27.45 -25.27
CA ILE A 9 -16.75 27.72 -23.87
C ILE A 9 -15.26 27.48 -23.63
N LYS A 10 -14.73 28.06 -22.55
CA LYS A 10 -13.41 27.69 -22.03
C LYS A 10 -13.55 27.22 -20.58
N PHE A 11 -12.66 26.34 -20.14
CA PHE A 11 -12.62 25.86 -18.77
C PHE A 11 -11.18 25.54 -18.35
N ALA A 12 -10.94 25.54 -17.05
CA ALA A 12 -9.65 25.21 -16.45
C ALA A 12 -9.78 23.89 -15.67
N ILE A 13 -8.76 23.05 -15.75
CA ILE A 13 -8.66 21.83 -14.97
C ILE A 13 -7.84 22.13 -13.71
N TYR A 14 -8.40 21.84 -12.54
CA TYR A 14 -7.74 21.93 -11.25
C TYR A 14 -7.42 20.53 -10.72
N ASN A 15 -6.25 20.37 -10.09
CA ASN A 15 -6.00 19.19 -9.26
C ASN A 15 -6.72 19.31 -7.91
N PHE A 16 -6.61 18.28 -7.07
CA PHE A 16 -7.26 18.27 -5.75
C PHE A 16 -6.66 19.27 -4.75
N SER A 17 -5.48 19.86 -5.02
CA SER A 17 -4.93 20.99 -4.23
C SER A 17 -5.47 22.35 -4.68
N GLY A 18 -6.33 22.38 -5.70
CA GLY A 18 -6.87 23.62 -6.26
C GLY A 18 -5.91 24.33 -7.21
N GLN A 19 -4.79 23.70 -7.58
CA GLN A 19 -3.85 24.23 -8.55
C GLN A 19 -4.33 23.97 -9.97
N GLU A 20 -4.26 25.00 -10.82
CA GLU A 20 -4.55 24.89 -12.24
C GLU A 20 -3.51 23.98 -12.93
N LYS A 21 -3.99 22.95 -13.63
CA LYS A 21 -3.17 21.98 -14.38
C LYS A 21 -3.23 22.17 -15.88
N ALA A 22 -4.39 22.53 -16.42
CA ALA A 22 -4.59 22.68 -17.85
C ALA A 22 -5.75 23.61 -18.17
N TYR A 23 -5.79 24.10 -19.41
CA TYR A 23 -6.82 25.00 -19.90
C TYR A 23 -7.31 24.52 -21.25
N TYR A 24 -8.62 24.54 -21.45
CA TYR A 24 -9.24 24.05 -22.67
C TYR A 24 -10.27 25.02 -23.21
N ILE A 25 -10.40 25.00 -24.53
CA ILE A 25 -11.59 25.45 -25.24
C ILE A 25 -12.37 24.20 -25.66
N ALA A 26 -13.68 24.24 -25.45
CA ALA A 26 -14.60 23.28 -26.05
C ALA A 26 -15.44 23.96 -27.11
N ASP A 27 -15.28 23.49 -28.35
CA ASP A 27 -16.09 23.89 -29.50
C ASP A 27 -17.24 22.91 -29.70
N LYS A 28 -18.46 23.43 -29.75
CA LYS A 28 -19.70 22.67 -29.90
C LYS A 28 -20.15 22.69 -31.35
N LEU A 29 -20.36 21.51 -31.93
CA LEU A 29 -20.93 21.31 -33.26
C LEU A 29 -22.20 20.47 -33.15
N ILE A 30 -23.33 20.99 -33.61
CA ILE A 30 -24.62 20.27 -33.63
C ILE A 30 -24.74 19.55 -34.98
N LEU A 31 -25.14 18.29 -34.95
CA LEU A 31 -25.27 17.43 -36.11
C LEU A 31 -26.67 16.83 -36.21
N ASN A 32 -27.19 16.85 -37.44
CA ASN A 32 -28.49 16.29 -37.82
C ASN A 32 -28.35 15.16 -38.86
N ALA A 33 -27.19 14.49 -38.91
CA ALA A 33 -26.86 13.50 -39.93
C ALA A 33 -26.79 12.07 -39.36
N LEU A 34 -27.29 11.10 -40.13
CA LEU A 34 -27.38 9.68 -39.76
C LEU A 34 -26.02 8.96 -39.67
N ASN A 35 -25.07 9.35 -40.53
CA ASN A 35 -23.71 8.82 -40.58
C ASN A 35 -22.72 9.98 -40.58
N ILE A 36 -21.76 9.93 -39.67
CA ILE A 36 -20.81 11.02 -39.47
C ILE A 36 -19.40 10.42 -39.46
N GLU A 37 -18.55 10.94 -40.35
CA GLU A 37 -17.11 10.77 -40.31
C GLU A 37 -16.48 12.15 -40.12
N GLU A 38 -16.19 12.51 -38.88
CA GLU A 38 -15.69 13.84 -38.52
C GLU A 38 -14.19 13.78 -38.21
N PRO A 39 -13.33 14.46 -38.98
CA PRO A 39 -11.90 14.52 -38.68
C PRO A 39 -11.62 15.46 -37.49
N LEU A 40 -10.52 15.15 -36.78
CA LEU A 40 -9.98 16.02 -35.74
C LEU A 40 -8.89 16.92 -36.36
N ALA A 41 -9.05 18.24 -36.21
CA ALA A 41 -8.02 19.17 -36.65
C ALA A 41 -6.78 19.12 -35.73
N ILE A 42 -5.60 19.42 -36.28
CA ILE A 42 -4.29 19.24 -35.63
C ILE A 42 -4.17 20.02 -34.31
N ASP A 43 -4.88 21.13 -34.17
CA ASP A 43 -4.87 21.98 -32.98
C ASP A 43 -5.81 21.52 -31.87
N TYR A 44 -6.58 20.44 -32.08
CA TYR A 44 -7.43 19.82 -31.08
C TYR A 44 -6.80 18.53 -30.58
N SER A 45 -6.89 18.29 -29.27
CA SER A 45 -6.35 17.07 -28.66
C SER A 45 -7.37 15.94 -28.66
N TYR A 46 -8.67 16.25 -28.75
CA TYR A 46 -9.72 15.25 -28.59
C TYR A 46 -11.07 15.70 -29.12
N GLN A 47 -11.93 14.76 -29.51
CA GLN A 47 -13.35 15.02 -29.79
C GLN A 47 -14.29 13.96 -29.23
N VAL A 48 -15.48 14.38 -28.85
CA VAL A 48 -16.50 13.51 -28.26
C VAL A 48 -17.85 13.79 -28.87
N PHE A 49 -18.48 12.74 -29.39
CA PHE A 49 -19.86 12.73 -29.81
C PHE A 49 -20.76 12.35 -28.64
N LEU A 50 -21.85 13.09 -28.50
CA LEU A 50 -22.92 12.89 -27.54
C LEU A 50 -24.25 12.92 -28.29
N SER A 51 -25.07 11.89 -28.12
CA SER A 51 -26.48 11.93 -28.51
C SER A 51 -27.34 11.66 -27.29
N GLU A 52 -28.13 12.65 -26.90
CA GLU A 52 -29.03 12.55 -25.74
C GLU A 52 -30.18 11.58 -26.01
N SER A 53 -30.78 11.63 -27.20
CA SER A 53 -31.89 10.77 -27.62
C SER A 53 -31.46 9.29 -27.72
N ALA A 54 -30.29 9.03 -28.30
CA ALA A 54 -29.75 7.68 -28.43
C ALA A 54 -29.03 7.19 -27.15
N LYS A 55 -28.88 8.07 -26.13
CA LYS A 55 -28.04 7.85 -24.94
C LYS A 55 -26.66 7.29 -25.28
N LYS A 56 -26.02 7.89 -26.29
CA LYS A 56 -24.78 7.37 -26.89
C LYS A 56 -23.66 8.38 -26.73
N ILE A 57 -22.54 7.92 -26.19
CA ILE A 57 -21.29 8.68 -26.11
C ILE A 57 -20.23 7.90 -26.88
N LYS A 58 -19.52 8.59 -27.79
CA LYS A 58 -18.34 8.04 -28.48
C LYS A 58 -17.23 9.07 -28.47
N CYS A 59 -16.01 8.64 -28.20
CA CYS A 59 -14.87 9.52 -28.07
C CYS A 59 -13.67 9.03 -28.86
N THR A 60 -12.82 9.95 -29.32
CA THR A 60 -11.59 9.61 -30.05
C THR A 60 -10.60 10.77 -30.09
N ALA A 61 -9.31 10.44 -30.17
CA ALA A 61 -8.23 11.38 -30.50
C ALA A 61 -7.95 11.48 -32.02
N GLY A 62 -8.79 10.85 -32.85
CA GLY A 62 -8.63 10.82 -34.30
C GLY A 62 -9.96 11.02 -35.04
N ILE A 63 -10.15 10.31 -36.14
CA ILE A 63 -11.39 10.37 -36.93
C ILE A 63 -12.54 9.75 -36.12
N LEU A 64 -13.62 10.50 -35.94
CA LEU A 64 -14.82 10.07 -35.24
C LEU A 64 -15.79 9.43 -36.22
N LYS A 65 -16.07 8.14 -36.03
CA LYS A 65 -17.03 7.37 -36.85
C LYS A 65 -18.27 7.02 -36.03
N ILE A 66 -19.40 7.56 -36.44
CA ILE A 66 -20.69 7.35 -35.79
C ILE A 66 -21.64 6.67 -36.77
N ASP A 67 -22.04 5.47 -36.39
CA ASP A 67 -23.01 4.65 -37.12
C ASP A 67 -24.20 4.34 -36.21
N GLY A 68 -25.35 4.01 -36.81
CA GLY A 68 -26.52 3.50 -36.13
C GLY A 68 -27.29 4.55 -35.31
N LEU A 69 -27.32 5.79 -35.79
CA LEU A 69 -28.28 6.80 -35.32
C LEU A 69 -29.59 6.65 -36.08
N LYS A 70 -30.72 6.93 -35.42
CA LYS A 70 -32.02 7.04 -36.07
C LYS A 70 -32.20 8.45 -36.63
N GLN A 71 -33.21 8.64 -37.48
CA GLN A 71 -33.43 9.90 -38.18
C GLN A 71 -33.89 11.02 -37.23
N GLU A 72 -34.52 10.63 -36.13
CA GLU A 72 -34.91 11.50 -35.01
C GLU A 72 -33.77 11.79 -34.03
N ASP A 73 -32.62 11.10 -34.13
CA ASP A 73 -31.52 11.31 -33.21
C ASP A 73 -30.74 12.58 -33.57
N THR A 74 -30.49 13.40 -32.56
CA THR A 74 -29.60 14.57 -32.67
C THR A 74 -28.28 14.28 -31.97
N GLY A 75 -27.21 14.86 -32.53
CA GLY A 75 -25.86 14.67 -32.04
C GLY A 75 -25.16 15.99 -31.76
N ILE A 76 -24.33 16.02 -30.73
CA ILE A 76 -23.42 17.11 -30.42
C ILE A 76 -22.01 16.55 -30.47
N ILE A 77 -21.12 17.20 -31.21
CA ILE A 77 -19.68 16.97 -31.11
C ILE A 77 -19.07 18.10 -30.29
N TYR A 78 -18.38 17.75 -29.22
CA TYR A 78 -17.46 18.64 -28.50
C TYR A 78 -16.04 18.37 -28.98
N LYS A 79 -15.35 19.39 -29.50
CA LYS A 79 -13.93 19.33 -29.84
C LYS A 79 -13.13 20.11 -28.80
N TYR A 80 -12.12 19.49 -28.22
CA TYR A 80 -11.32 20.04 -27.12
C TYR A 80 -9.95 20.49 -27.61
N LYS A 81 -9.66 21.77 -27.43
CA LYS A 81 -8.39 22.39 -27.80
C LYS A 81 -7.62 22.81 -26.53
N PRO A 82 -6.45 22.23 -26.26
CA PRO A 82 -5.61 22.69 -25.15
C PRO A 82 -5.06 24.08 -25.49
N ILE A 83 -5.01 24.96 -24.49
CA ILE A 83 -4.46 26.31 -24.63
C ILE A 83 -3.54 26.67 -23.45
N SER A 84 -2.68 27.67 -23.64
CA SER A 84 -1.85 28.21 -22.55
C SER A 84 -2.67 29.06 -21.58
N LYS A 85 -2.16 29.27 -20.37
CA LYS A 85 -2.78 30.16 -19.37
C LYS A 85 -2.94 31.59 -19.89
N GLU A 86 -1.91 32.10 -20.58
CA GLU A 86 -1.92 33.44 -21.18
C GLU A 86 -3.04 33.55 -22.21
N THR A 87 -3.15 32.55 -23.09
CA THR A 87 -4.22 32.47 -24.09
C THR A 87 -5.59 32.39 -23.42
N PHE A 88 -5.72 31.56 -22.38
CA PHE A 88 -6.95 31.41 -21.61
C PHE A 88 -7.40 32.76 -21.03
N ASN A 89 -6.49 33.56 -20.47
CA ASN A 89 -6.81 34.85 -19.88
C ASN A 89 -7.17 35.93 -20.92
N GLN A 90 -6.58 35.86 -22.12
CA GLN A 90 -6.80 36.84 -23.19
C GLN A 90 -8.12 36.63 -23.96
N LEU A 91 -8.54 35.37 -24.12
CA LEU A 91 -9.72 35.04 -24.93
C LEU A 91 -11.02 35.50 -24.26
N GLN A 92 -11.85 36.24 -24.99
CA GLN A 92 -13.18 36.69 -24.57
C GLN A 92 -14.25 35.61 -24.80
N ILE A 93 -14.02 34.42 -24.24
CA ILE A 93 -14.91 33.26 -24.26
C ILE A 93 -15.38 33.00 -22.81
N PRO A 94 -16.65 32.65 -22.55
CA PRO A 94 -17.14 32.39 -21.21
C PRO A 94 -16.39 31.23 -20.53
N VAL A 95 -15.97 31.45 -19.27
CA VAL A 95 -15.43 30.38 -18.41
C VAL A 95 -16.57 29.60 -17.79
N VAL A 96 -16.69 28.31 -18.10
CA VAL A 96 -17.77 27.47 -17.56
C VAL A 96 -17.23 26.13 -17.09
N GLN A 97 -17.36 25.87 -15.80
CA GLN A 97 -16.78 24.69 -15.14
C GLN A 97 -17.79 23.57 -14.93
N ASN A 98 -18.98 23.91 -14.46
CA ASN A 98 -20.09 22.97 -14.29
C ASN A 98 -20.95 22.92 -15.56
N HIS A 99 -20.42 22.34 -16.63
CA HIS A 99 -21.08 22.26 -17.94
C HIS A 99 -20.98 20.85 -18.52
N GLN A 100 -21.97 20.42 -19.31
CA GLN A 100 -22.01 19.10 -19.95
C GLN A 100 -20.70 18.73 -20.65
N ALA A 101 -20.08 19.68 -21.36
CA ALA A 101 -18.78 19.50 -22.01
C ALA A 101 -17.66 19.07 -21.03
N VAL A 102 -17.63 19.57 -19.79
CA VAL A 102 -16.59 19.18 -18.82
C VAL A 102 -16.82 17.75 -18.30
N TYR A 103 -18.08 17.35 -18.08
CA TYR A 103 -18.42 15.97 -17.73
C TYR A 103 -18.11 15.00 -18.88
N VAL A 104 -18.45 15.37 -20.11
CA VAL A 104 -18.11 14.61 -21.32
C VAL A 104 -16.59 14.48 -21.47
N PHE A 105 -15.84 15.53 -21.16
CA PHE A 105 -14.38 15.50 -21.12
C PHE A 105 -13.82 14.56 -20.04
N ALA A 106 -14.40 14.57 -18.84
CA ALA A 106 -14.03 13.65 -17.75
C ALA A 106 -14.27 12.19 -18.16
N LYS A 107 -15.46 11.89 -18.70
CA LYS A 107 -15.83 10.57 -19.22
C LYS A 107 -14.86 10.09 -20.32
N ALA A 108 -14.54 10.96 -21.26
CA ALA A 108 -13.58 10.68 -22.32
C ALA A 108 -12.21 10.26 -21.78
N ASN A 109 -11.66 11.03 -20.85
CA ASN A 109 -10.37 10.72 -20.23
C ASN A 109 -10.42 9.43 -19.41
N LEU A 110 -11.56 9.14 -18.76
CA LEU A 110 -11.74 7.90 -18.00
C LEU A 110 -11.66 6.66 -18.91
N VAL A 111 -12.36 6.68 -20.05
CA VAL A 111 -12.38 5.59 -21.03
C VAL A 111 -11.00 5.37 -21.68
N GLU A 112 -10.25 6.45 -21.92
CA GLU A 112 -8.88 6.38 -22.47
C GLU A 112 -7.82 5.94 -21.47
N GLY A 113 -8.20 5.72 -20.20
CA GLY A 113 -7.29 5.35 -19.12
C GLY A 113 -6.47 6.52 -18.56
N ASN A 114 -6.78 7.77 -18.93
CA ASN A 114 -6.18 9.00 -18.39
C ASN A 114 -6.81 9.35 -17.04
N PHE A 115 -6.65 8.45 -16.08
CA PHE A 115 -7.42 8.38 -14.85
C PHE A 115 -7.30 9.61 -13.94
N ASN A 116 -6.08 10.08 -13.66
CA ASN A 116 -5.89 11.30 -12.86
C ASN A 116 -6.59 12.49 -13.51
N PHE A 117 -6.47 12.63 -14.83
CA PHE A 117 -7.04 13.75 -15.56
C PHE A 117 -8.58 13.70 -15.61
N ALA A 118 -9.17 12.50 -15.71
CA ALA A 118 -10.60 12.32 -15.58
C ALA A 118 -11.13 12.80 -14.22
N LYS A 119 -10.40 12.50 -13.14
CA LYS A 119 -10.73 12.94 -11.78
C LYS A 119 -10.52 14.44 -11.58
N TYR A 120 -9.45 15.01 -12.12
CA TYR A 120 -9.23 16.45 -12.11
C TYR A 120 -10.33 17.18 -12.87
N ALA A 121 -10.77 16.65 -14.01
CA ALA A 121 -11.91 17.18 -14.75
C ALA A 121 -13.21 17.12 -13.93
N LEU A 122 -13.50 16.00 -13.25
CA LEU A 122 -14.63 15.93 -12.33
C LEU A 122 -14.52 16.95 -11.20
N PHE A 123 -13.35 17.05 -10.56
CA PHE A 123 -13.11 17.99 -9.47
C PHE A 123 -13.33 19.44 -9.92
N SER A 124 -12.95 19.74 -11.15
CA SER A 124 -13.10 21.07 -11.76
C SER A 124 -14.56 21.45 -12.01
N THR A 125 -15.50 20.49 -12.05
CA THR A 125 -16.93 20.83 -12.14
C THR A 125 -17.50 21.40 -10.85
N PHE A 126 -16.77 21.25 -9.72
CA PHE A 126 -17.20 21.62 -8.37
C PHE A 126 -18.48 20.93 -7.88
N ASN A 127 -18.88 19.82 -8.51
CA ASN A 127 -20.02 19.01 -8.06
C ASN A 127 -19.64 18.19 -6.82
N GLU A 128 -19.94 18.73 -5.62
CA GLU A 128 -19.52 18.14 -4.34
C GLU A 128 -19.99 16.70 -4.16
N LYS A 129 -21.21 16.38 -4.63
CA LYS A 129 -21.80 15.04 -4.52
C LYS A 129 -20.99 14.00 -5.30
N LEU A 130 -20.65 14.31 -6.54
CA LEU A 130 -19.86 13.41 -7.39
C LEU A 130 -18.40 13.34 -6.91
N ILE A 131 -17.82 14.48 -6.52
CA ILE A 131 -16.46 14.54 -5.98
C ILE A 131 -16.34 13.68 -4.72
N ALA A 132 -17.23 13.86 -3.74
CA ALA A 132 -17.22 13.09 -2.50
C ALA A 132 -17.34 11.58 -2.74
N ARG A 133 -18.09 11.18 -3.78
CA ARG A 133 -18.31 9.77 -4.12
C ARG A 133 -17.15 9.13 -4.88
N HIS A 134 -16.49 9.87 -5.78
CA HIS A 134 -15.59 9.28 -6.79
C HIS A 134 -14.14 9.77 -6.74
N ALA A 135 -13.81 10.81 -5.96
CA ALA A 135 -12.44 11.32 -5.86
C ALA A 135 -11.43 10.21 -5.52
N LYS A 136 -11.79 9.28 -4.63
CA LYS A 136 -10.96 8.15 -4.21
C LYS A 136 -11.19 6.84 -4.99
N ALA A 137 -11.99 6.83 -6.05
CA ALA A 137 -12.28 5.60 -6.81
C ALA A 137 -10.99 5.00 -7.41
N LEU A 138 -10.62 3.77 -7.07
CA LEU A 138 -9.31 3.18 -7.37
C LEU A 138 -9.38 1.82 -8.07
N THR A 139 -10.56 1.23 -8.19
CA THR A 139 -10.77 -0.15 -8.65
C THR A 139 -11.70 -0.18 -9.85
N ASN A 140 -11.67 -1.26 -10.64
CA ASN A 140 -12.56 -1.39 -11.80
C ASN A 140 -14.04 -1.25 -11.41
N HIS A 141 -14.45 -1.83 -10.28
CA HIS A 141 -15.82 -1.70 -9.79
C HIS A 141 -16.19 -0.25 -9.47
N GLN A 142 -15.33 0.47 -8.73
CA GLN A 142 -15.55 1.88 -8.39
C GLN A 142 -15.50 2.77 -9.64
N LEU A 143 -14.63 2.46 -10.61
CA LEU A 143 -14.52 3.20 -11.86
C LEU A 143 -15.74 3.00 -12.76
N ASN A 144 -16.27 1.78 -12.86
CA ASN A 144 -17.52 1.53 -13.57
C ASN A 144 -18.71 2.25 -12.92
N LYS A 145 -18.66 2.50 -11.61
CA LYS A 145 -19.67 3.32 -10.92
C LYS A 145 -19.45 4.81 -11.20
N PHE A 146 -18.20 5.27 -11.15
CA PHE A 146 -17.83 6.64 -11.53
C PHE A 146 -18.29 6.97 -12.95
N GLU A 147 -18.03 6.06 -13.89
CA GLU A 147 -18.44 6.16 -15.27
C GLU A 147 -19.96 6.30 -15.44
N ARG A 148 -20.74 5.46 -14.75
CA ARG A 148 -22.22 5.51 -14.77
C ARG A 148 -22.78 6.79 -14.17
N ASP A 149 -22.22 7.24 -13.06
CA ASP A 149 -22.67 8.47 -12.40
C ASP A 149 -22.29 9.72 -13.22
N ILE A 150 -21.16 9.72 -13.94
CA ILE A 150 -20.86 10.77 -14.92
C ILE A 150 -21.86 10.75 -16.08
N GLU A 151 -22.20 9.56 -16.61
CA GLU A 151 -23.21 9.46 -17.68
C GLU A 151 -24.57 9.99 -17.23
N ALA A 152 -24.99 9.67 -16.01
CA ALA A 152 -26.20 10.23 -15.41
C ALA A 152 -26.12 11.77 -15.37
N ALA A 153 -25.01 12.33 -14.90
CA ALA A 153 -24.81 13.78 -14.88
C ALA A 153 -24.77 14.42 -16.29
N ILE A 154 -24.37 13.68 -17.33
CA ILE A 154 -24.38 14.17 -18.73
C ILE A 154 -25.81 14.22 -19.29
N PHE A 155 -26.63 13.22 -18.99
CA PHE A 155 -27.98 13.06 -19.56
C PHE A 155 -29.10 13.63 -18.70
N CYS A 156 -28.88 13.86 -17.40
CA CYS A 156 -29.87 14.37 -16.45
C CYS A 156 -29.45 15.76 -15.94
N SER A 157 -30.08 16.80 -16.48
CA SER A 157 -29.77 18.20 -16.17
C SER A 157 -30.05 18.61 -14.71
N GLU A 158 -30.93 17.90 -14.00
CA GLU A 158 -31.23 18.14 -12.58
C GLU A 158 -30.05 17.81 -11.65
N GLU A 159 -29.17 16.87 -12.01
CA GLU A 159 -28.00 16.49 -11.19
C GLU A 159 -26.84 17.50 -11.28
N ILE A 160 -26.90 18.40 -12.28
CA ILE A 160 -25.86 19.41 -12.54
C ILE A 160 -26.06 20.64 -11.64
N GLN A 161 -27.24 20.88 -11.06
CA GLN A 161 -27.60 22.21 -10.52
C GLN A 161 -27.19 22.54 -9.06
N GLU A 162 -26.39 21.73 -8.37
CA GLU A 162 -26.03 22.05 -6.97
C GLU A 162 -24.54 22.29 -6.71
N SER A 163 -24.31 23.30 -5.86
CA SER A 163 -23.07 23.72 -5.17
C SER A 163 -21.96 24.40 -5.99
N GLN A 164 -21.83 25.72 -5.83
CA GLN A 164 -20.57 26.45 -6.00
C GLN A 164 -19.97 26.70 -4.62
N SER A 165 -19.05 25.84 -4.16
CA SER A 165 -18.14 26.20 -3.06
C SER A 165 -17.04 25.16 -2.81
N ILE A 166 -15.99 25.10 -3.64
CA ILE A 166 -14.70 24.58 -3.15
C ILE A 166 -13.56 25.49 -3.62
N GLN A 167 -13.30 26.55 -2.84
CA GLN A 167 -11.92 26.96 -2.57
C GLN A 167 -11.56 26.38 -1.21
N ARG A 168 -10.95 25.20 -1.19
CA ARG A 168 -10.26 24.70 0.01
C ARG A 168 -8.76 24.80 -0.25
N GLU A 169 -8.20 25.98 -0.05
CA GLU A 169 -6.78 26.09 0.28
C GLU A 169 -6.60 25.49 1.68
N ASN A 170 -6.47 24.17 1.76
CA ASN A 170 -6.22 23.52 3.03
C ASN A 170 -4.71 23.56 3.32
N ASN A 171 -4.20 24.75 3.68
CA ASN A 171 -2.82 24.97 4.12
C ASN A 171 -2.51 24.34 5.49
N GLN A 172 -3.36 23.42 5.96
CA GLN A 172 -3.14 22.67 7.19
C GLN A 172 -2.07 21.59 6.99
N THR A 173 -1.20 21.43 7.99
CA THR A 173 -0.27 20.30 8.09
C THR A 173 -1.01 18.99 7.89
N SER A 174 -0.53 18.20 6.93
CA SER A 174 -1.08 16.88 6.63
C SER A 174 -0.87 15.91 7.79
N LEU A 175 -1.69 14.86 7.87
CA LEU A 175 -1.56 13.84 8.90
C LEU A 175 -0.20 13.14 8.81
N LEU A 176 0.29 12.84 7.61
CA LEU A 176 1.59 12.22 7.42
C LEU A 176 2.74 13.12 7.92
N GLU A 177 2.70 14.42 7.61
CA GLU A 177 3.67 15.39 8.14
C GLU A 177 3.58 15.49 9.67
N LEU A 178 2.37 15.48 10.24
CA LEU A 178 2.17 15.48 11.68
C LEU A 178 2.76 14.22 12.33
N ILE A 179 2.53 13.04 11.74
CA ILE A 179 3.08 11.77 12.25
C ILE A 179 4.62 11.82 12.27
N GLN A 180 5.26 12.35 11.23
CA GLN A 180 6.71 12.53 11.20
C GLN A 180 7.20 13.46 12.34
N ILE A 181 6.45 14.53 12.64
CA ILE A 181 6.75 15.42 13.77
C ILE A 181 6.59 14.66 15.11
N LEU A 182 5.53 13.87 15.27
CA LEU A 182 5.29 13.10 16.49
C LEU A 182 6.38 12.05 16.72
N GLU A 183 6.83 11.39 15.66
CA GLU A 183 7.87 10.37 15.73
C GLU A 183 9.24 10.99 16.07
N LEU A 184 9.59 12.11 15.45
CA LEU A 184 10.82 12.87 15.74
C LEU A 184 10.88 13.34 17.21
N HIS A 185 9.73 13.64 17.80
CA HIS A 185 9.61 14.14 19.17
C HIS A 185 9.00 13.14 20.16
N ARG A 186 8.93 11.85 19.82
CA ARG A 186 8.20 10.83 20.61
C ARG A 186 8.65 10.76 22.07
N HIS A 187 9.94 10.91 22.33
CA HIS A 187 10.53 10.88 23.68
C HIS A 187 10.14 12.07 24.57
N SER A 188 9.50 13.10 23.98
CA SER A 188 8.98 14.27 24.70
C SER A 188 7.45 14.25 24.86
N ILE A 189 6.79 13.18 24.42
CA ILE A 189 5.33 13.07 24.39
C ILE A 189 4.91 11.75 25.03
N ILE A 190 3.99 11.80 25.98
CA ILE A 190 3.36 10.61 26.56
C ILE A 190 1.87 10.61 26.24
N VAL A 191 1.32 9.46 25.86
CA VAL A 191 -0.06 9.27 25.41
C VAL A 191 -0.91 8.66 26.51
N ASN A 192 -2.11 9.19 26.71
CA ASN A 192 -3.10 8.62 27.62
C ASN A 192 -3.74 7.37 26.99
N LEU A 193 -3.40 6.18 27.51
CA LEU A 193 -3.88 4.91 26.96
C LEU A 193 -5.35 4.65 27.19
N LYS A 194 -5.90 5.11 28.32
CA LYS A 194 -7.32 4.95 28.61
C LYS A 194 -8.16 5.64 27.54
N GLN A 195 -7.86 6.91 27.24
CA GLN A 195 -8.57 7.65 26.20
C GLN A 195 -8.29 7.13 24.78
N LEU A 196 -7.07 6.65 24.51
CA LEU A 196 -6.77 6.00 23.25
C LEU A 196 -7.67 4.78 23.01
N ARG A 197 -7.84 3.93 24.03
CA ARG A 197 -8.66 2.72 23.96
C ARG A 197 -10.16 3.02 23.86
N GLU A 198 -10.65 3.99 24.62
CA GLU A 198 -12.06 4.43 24.57
C GLU A 198 -12.47 4.91 23.17
N ASN A 199 -11.54 5.52 22.43
CA ASN A 199 -11.77 6.06 21.10
C ASN A 199 -11.32 5.12 19.96
N TYR A 200 -10.78 3.93 20.27
CA TYR A 200 -10.27 2.98 19.29
C TYR A 200 -11.24 1.83 19.06
N GLN A 201 -11.34 1.40 17.79
CA GLN A 201 -12.03 0.17 17.43
C GLN A 201 -11.08 -0.77 16.70
N TYR A 202 -11.05 -2.03 17.11
CA TYR A 202 -10.17 -3.02 16.49
C TYR A 202 -10.55 -3.30 15.02
N LYS A 203 -9.55 -3.38 14.13
CA LYS A 203 -9.74 -3.52 12.66
C LYS A 203 -9.41 -4.91 12.11
N GLY A 204 -8.92 -5.81 12.95
CA GLY A 204 -8.64 -7.20 12.57
C GLY A 204 -9.66 -8.18 13.16
N VAL A 205 -9.43 -9.47 12.92
CA VAL A 205 -10.12 -10.54 13.67
C VAL A 205 -9.49 -10.63 15.06
N LYS A 206 -10.29 -10.47 16.12
CA LYS A 206 -9.84 -10.59 17.51
C LYS A 206 -9.21 -11.97 17.69
N ARG A 207 -8.02 -12.00 18.28
CA ARG A 207 -7.31 -13.23 18.59
C ARG A 207 -7.36 -13.48 20.09
N LEU A 208 -7.73 -14.68 20.47
CA LEU A 208 -7.72 -15.13 21.86
C LEU A 208 -6.38 -15.81 22.14
N LYS A 209 -5.77 -15.55 23.30
CA LYS A 209 -4.55 -16.25 23.74
C LYS A 209 -4.89 -17.70 24.07
N GLY A 210 -4.20 -18.63 23.43
CA GLY A 210 -4.40 -20.07 23.55
C GLY A 210 -4.55 -20.80 22.21
N SER A 211 -4.60 -22.12 22.28
CA SER A 211 -4.86 -23.03 21.16
C SER A 211 -6.19 -23.74 21.37
N ARG A 212 -6.86 -24.19 20.30
CA ARG A 212 -8.06 -25.04 20.44
C ARG A 212 -7.65 -26.51 20.45
N ASP A 213 -8.31 -27.29 21.30
CA ASP A 213 -8.18 -28.75 21.31
C ASP A 213 -9.00 -29.40 20.18
N ILE A 214 -8.99 -30.74 20.12
CA ILE A 214 -9.76 -31.51 19.13
C ILE A 214 -11.28 -31.31 19.23
N ASN A 215 -11.77 -30.86 20.39
CA ASN A 215 -13.19 -30.60 20.65
C ASN A 215 -13.54 -29.12 20.41
N GLY A 216 -12.58 -28.29 19.99
CA GLY A 216 -12.75 -26.85 19.79
C GLY A 216 -12.67 -26.02 21.07
N GLN A 217 -12.34 -26.60 22.23
CA GLN A 217 -12.20 -25.88 23.49
C GLN A 217 -10.88 -25.11 23.55
N LEU A 218 -10.91 -23.86 24.03
CA LEU A 218 -9.71 -23.03 24.17
C LEU A 218 -8.84 -23.49 25.34
N ILE A 219 -7.66 -24.01 25.03
CA ILE A 219 -6.56 -24.26 25.96
C ILE A 219 -5.75 -22.97 26.10
N LYS A 220 -5.83 -22.34 27.28
CA LYS A 220 -5.05 -21.15 27.60
C LYS A 220 -3.56 -21.50 27.79
N PRO A 221 -2.63 -20.59 27.48
CA PRO A 221 -1.22 -20.77 27.80
C PRO A 221 -1.01 -20.89 29.32
N TRP A 222 0.02 -21.63 29.73
CA TRP A 222 0.35 -21.78 31.16
C TRP A 222 1.00 -20.53 31.78
N LEU A 223 1.42 -19.58 30.93
CA LEU A 223 1.95 -18.27 31.30
C LEU A 223 1.02 -17.14 30.86
N LYS A 224 1.06 -16.02 31.58
CA LYS A 224 0.46 -14.74 31.20
C LYS A 224 1.44 -13.58 31.45
N THR A 225 1.10 -12.41 30.94
CA THR A 225 1.89 -11.18 31.08
C THR A 225 1.22 -10.22 32.05
N GLU A 226 2.00 -9.57 32.90
CA GLU A 226 1.56 -8.45 33.75
C GLU A 226 2.42 -7.22 33.48
N TYR A 227 1.80 -6.04 33.45
CA TYR A 227 2.54 -4.79 33.30
C TYR A 227 3.37 -4.50 34.55
N ILE A 228 4.57 -3.96 34.36
CA ILE A 228 5.43 -3.55 35.48
C ILE A 228 4.95 -2.22 36.06
N ASP A 229 4.35 -1.37 35.21
CA ASP A 229 3.80 -0.08 35.60
C ASP A 229 2.26 -0.09 35.61
N ASP A 230 1.67 0.61 36.58
CA ASP A 230 0.23 0.86 36.67
C ASP A 230 -0.18 2.19 36.00
N GLY A 231 0.71 2.77 35.18
CA GLY A 231 0.50 4.09 34.59
C GLY A 231 -0.52 4.09 33.46
N ASP A 232 -1.40 5.09 33.45
CA ASP A 232 -2.31 5.38 32.32
C ASP A 232 -1.61 6.07 31.15
N TYR A 233 -0.38 6.54 31.35
CA TYR A 233 0.43 7.22 30.33
C TYR A 233 1.64 6.39 29.96
N VAL A 234 1.90 6.33 28.67
CA VAL A 234 3.07 5.67 28.10
C VAL A 234 3.76 6.59 27.13
N GLU A 235 5.03 6.33 26.87
CA GLU A 235 5.76 7.03 25.82
C GLU A 235 5.04 6.90 24.46
N MET A 236 5.08 7.97 23.67
CA MET A 236 4.55 7.95 22.32
C MET A 236 5.19 6.82 21.52
N GLY A 237 4.34 6.02 20.88
CA GLY A 237 4.75 4.89 20.06
C GLY A 237 5.52 5.30 18.80
N CYS A 238 6.00 4.29 18.08
CA CYS A 238 6.50 4.47 16.72
C CYS A 238 5.35 4.31 15.72
N PHE A 239 5.46 4.93 14.55
CA PHE A 239 4.43 4.84 13.53
C PHE A 239 4.92 4.00 12.35
N GLU A 240 4.13 3.02 11.96
CA GLU A 240 4.46 2.12 10.86
C GLU A 240 3.44 2.24 9.74
N MET A 241 3.91 2.61 8.56
CA MET A 241 3.13 2.63 7.34
C MET A 241 3.13 1.22 6.72
N ASN A 242 1.95 0.74 6.36
CA ASN A 242 1.82 -0.56 5.73
C ASN A 242 2.42 -0.55 4.31
N ARG A 243 3.05 -1.66 3.93
CA ARG A 243 3.79 -1.80 2.67
C ARG A 243 2.92 -1.89 1.42
N ASN A 244 1.63 -2.22 1.53
CA ASN A 244 0.73 -2.36 0.38
C ASN A 244 -0.73 -1.94 0.63
N THR A 245 -1.01 -1.25 1.74
CA THR A 245 -2.30 -0.61 2.00
C THR A 245 -2.08 0.80 2.53
N ALA A 246 -3.05 1.70 2.35
CA ALA A 246 -3.01 3.02 2.96
C ALA A 246 -3.37 2.98 4.46
N THR A 247 -2.56 2.27 5.24
CA THR A 247 -2.77 2.03 6.67
C THR A 247 -1.56 2.54 7.45
N ILE A 248 -1.80 3.23 8.56
CA ILE A 248 -0.77 3.63 9.52
C ILE A 248 -1.14 3.07 10.88
N ASN A 249 -0.20 2.34 11.49
CA ASN A 249 -0.33 1.86 12.85
C ASN A 249 0.60 2.64 13.78
N MET A 250 0.15 2.84 15.01
CA MET A 250 0.98 3.32 16.12
C MET A 250 1.30 2.12 17.01
N LEU A 251 2.58 1.78 17.09
CA LEU A 251 3.12 0.71 17.93
C LEU A 251 3.46 1.27 19.31
N VAL A 252 2.67 0.91 20.30
CA VAL A 252 2.90 1.27 21.71
C VAL A 252 3.63 0.12 22.40
N THR A 253 4.69 0.48 23.11
CA THR A 253 5.58 -0.45 23.81
C THR A 253 5.41 -0.30 25.32
N ARG A 254 5.27 -1.41 26.06
CA ARG A 254 5.22 -1.42 27.53
C ARG A 254 6.04 -2.57 28.09
N GLN A 255 6.60 -2.34 29.27
CA GLN A 255 7.33 -3.37 30.00
C GLN A 255 6.37 -4.29 30.75
N VAL A 256 6.63 -5.59 30.65
CA VAL A 256 5.86 -6.66 31.26
C VAL A 256 6.78 -7.69 31.90
N LYS A 257 6.25 -8.37 32.91
CA LYS A 257 6.83 -9.58 33.48
C LYS A 257 5.99 -10.80 33.10
N LEU A 258 6.62 -11.97 33.04
CA LEU A 258 5.92 -13.24 32.91
C LEU A 258 5.51 -13.76 34.28
N VAL A 259 4.28 -14.24 34.38
CA VAL A 259 3.77 -14.92 35.56
C VAL A 259 3.05 -16.20 35.14
N LYS A 260 3.02 -17.18 36.03
CA LYS A 260 2.19 -18.37 35.85
C LYS A 260 0.70 -18.01 35.85
N ALA A 261 -0.07 -18.66 34.98
CA ALA A 261 -1.50 -18.41 34.88
C ALA A 261 -2.31 -19.00 36.06
N GLU A 262 -1.76 -20.02 36.75
CA GLU A 262 -2.43 -20.75 37.84
C GLU A 262 -2.44 -19.99 39.17
N ASP A 263 -1.31 -19.38 39.53
CA ASP A 263 -1.02 -18.84 40.86
C ASP A 263 -0.36 -17.45 40.84
N GLU A 264 -0.19 -16.86 39.65
CA GLU A 264 0.44 -15.55 39.44
C GLU A 264 1.91 -15.47 39.90
N THR A 265 2.56 -16.62 40.12
CA THR A 265 3.98 -16.67 40.49
C THR A 265 4.84 -16.10 39.36
N PRO A 266 5.70 -15.10 39.62
CA PRO A 266 6.61 -14.53 38.62
C PRO A 266 7.64 -15.52 38.11
N ILE A 267 7.92 -15.46 36.81
CA ILE A 267 9.05 -16.13 36.18
C ILE A 267 10.20 -15.14 36.13
N ILE A 268 11.24 -15.40 36.93
CA ILE A 268 12.35 -14.46 37.11
C ILE A 268 13.46 -14.69 36.09
N GLU A 269 13.68 -15.95 35.72
CA GLU A 269 14.77 -16.39 34.85
C GLU A 269 14.26 -17.45 33.87
N ILE A 270 14.69 -17.34 32.61
CA ILE A 270 14.42 -18.31 31.54
C ILE A 270 15.72 -18.49 30.75
N ALA A 271 16.20 -19.72 30.60
CA ALA A 271 17.38 -20.05 29.80
C ALA A 271 18.65 -19.26 30.18
N GLY A 272 18.80 -18.88 31.45
CA GLY A 272 19.91 -18.04 31.94
C GLY A 272 19.72 -16.53 31.76
N LEU A 273 18.54 -16.08 31.32
CA LEU A 273 18.20 -14.68 31.09
C LEU A 273 17.15 -14.21 32.11
N LEU A 274 17.29 -12.97 32.58
CA LEU A 274 16.26 -12.33 33.38
C LEU A 274 15.00 -12.08 32.53
N ALA A 275 13.84 -12.47 33.06
CA ALA A 275 12.54 -12.35 32.38
C ALA A 275 11.64 -11.27 33.00
N ASN A 276 12.25 -10.34 33.73
CA ASN A 276 11.54 -9.37 34.57
C ASN A 276 11.13 -8.10 33.83
N ASP A 277 11.71 -7.84 32.66
CA ASP A 277 11.60 -6.61 31.86
C ASP A 277 11.40 -6.94 30.37
N LEU A 278 10.49 -7.87 30.11
CA LEU A 278 10.10 -8.22 28.75
C LEU A 278 9.22 -7.14 28.14
N THR A 279 9.24 -7.05 26.82
CA THR A 279 8.50 -6.01 26.11
C THR A 279 7.21 -6.54 25.50
N SER A 280 6.11 -5.83 25.77
CA SER A 280 4.81 -6.04 25.14
C SER A 280 4.52 -4.93 24.13
N TYR A 281 3.96 -5.34 23.00
CA TYR A 281 3.72 -4.50 21.84
C TYR A 281 2.22 -4.45 21.53
N ASN A 282 1.64 -3.25 21.48
CA ASN A 282 0.24 -3.03 21.15
C ASN A 282 0.12 -2.12 19.92
N ASN A 283 -0.51 -2.61 18.87
CA ASN A 283 -0.72 -1.86 17.64
C ASN A 283 -2.09 -1.18 17.61
N TYR A 284 -2.10 0.13 17.42
CA TYR A 284 -3.29 0.95 17.26
C TYR A 284 -3.34 1.52 15.84
N THR A 285 -4.32 1.08 15.05
CA THR A 285 -4.52 1.59 13.68
C THR A 285 -5.02 3.03 13.71
N VAL A 286 -4.17 3.98 13.29
CA VAL A 286 -4.47 5.42 13.20
C VAL A 286 -5.24 5.73 11.92
N VAL A 287 -4.77 5.17 10.80
CA VAL A 287 -5.40 5.27 9.47
C VAL A 287 -5.59 3.86 8.95
N SER A 288 -6.75 3.56 8.39
CA SER A 288 -7.06 2.26 7.77
C SER A 288 -7.58 2.50 6.36
N ASP A 289 -6.91 1.91 5.36
CA ASP A 289 -7.32 2.00 3.95
C ASP A 289 -7.66 3.42 3.47
N GLY A 290 -6.86 4.42 3.90
CA GLY A 290 -7.05 5.82 3.50
C GLY A 290 -8.16 6.56 4.26
N GLU A 291 -8.59 6.02 5.41
CA GLU A 291 -9.56 6.65 6.31
C GLU A 291 -9.02 6.79 7.73
N LEU A 292 -9.22 7.98 8.32
CA LEU A 292 -8.83 8.26 9.69
C LEU A 292 -9.68 7.44 10.66
N HIS A 293 -9.01 6.75 11.57
CA HIS A 293 -9.65 5.87 12.55
C HIS A 293 -9.51 6.37 13.99
N ILE A 294 -8.39 7.05 14.30
CA ILE A 294 -8.18 7.72 15.59
C ILE A 294 -8.30 9.22 15.37
N LYS A 295 -9.34 9.82 15.96
CA LYS A 295 -9.71 11.22 15.74
C LYS A 295 -8.81 12.21 16.49
N SER A 296 -8.35 11.82 17.67
CA SER A 296 -7.48 12.65 18.49
C SER A 296 -6.64 11.80 19.44
N LEU A 297 -5.54 12.38 19.90
CA LEU A 297 -4.67 11.81 20.92
C LEU A 297 -4.61 12.76 22.12
N LYS A 298 -4.92 12.25 23.31
CA LYS A 298 -4.70 12.99 24.55
C LYS A 298 -3.29 12.69 25.05
N VAL A 299 -2.49 13.73 25.24
CA VAL A 299 -1.06 13.62 25.52
C VAL A 299 -0.60 14.57 26.62
N LYS A 300 0.54 14.28 27.24
CA LYS A 300 1.34 15.27 27.97
C LYS A 300 2.65 15.49 27.23
N ILE A 301 3.16 16.71 27.31
CA ILE A 301 4.35 17.14 26.57
C ILE A 301 5.37 17.66 27.58
N SER A 302 6.55 17.06 27.63
CA SER A 302 7.61 17.45 28.56
C SER A 302 8.51 18.57 28.01
N SER A 303 8.51 18.77 26.68
CA SER A 303 9.37 19.74 25.98
C SER A 303 8.59 20.96 25.51
N LYS A 304 8.98 22.15 25.99
CA LYS A 304 8.44 23.42 25.49
C LYS A 304 8.65 23.60 23.98
N LYS A 305 9.81 23.17 23.46
CA LYS A 305 10.10 23.24 22.02
C LYS A 305 9.11 22.42 21.19
N THR A 306 8.78 21.22 21.66
CA THR A 306 7.80 20.33 21.01
C THR A 306 6.40 20.93 21.08
N PHE A 307 6.02 21.51 22.22
CA PHE A 307 4.76 22.23 22.37
C PHE A 307 4.66 23.42 21.40
N ASP A 308 5.68 24.28 21.35
CA ASP A 308 5.69 25.48 20.49
C ASP A 308 5.59 25.09 19.00
N LEU A 309 6.26 24.02 18.57
CA LEU A 309 6.15 23.47 17.21
C LEU A 309 4.75 22.97 16.89
N LEU A 310 4.16 22.14 17.75
CA LEU A 310 2.81 21.60 17.54
C LEU A 310 1.75 22.72 17.56
N LYS A 311 1.95 23.75 18.39
CA LYS A 311 1.12 24.95 18.40
C LYS A 311 1.26 25.74 17.09
N GLN A 312 2.48 25.96 16.61
CA GLN A 312 2.75 26.64 15.34
C GLN A 312 2.10 25.93 14.15
N LYS A 313 2.06 24.59 14.18
CA LYS A 313 1.41 23.75 13.16
C LYS A 313 -0.12 23.68 13.32
N GLY A 314 -0.69 24.41 14.27
CA GLY A 314 -2.14 24.46 14.53
C GLY A 314 -2.70 23.12 15.02
N VAL A 315 -1.90 22.32 15.70
CA VAL A 315 -2.26 20.97 16.17
C VAL A 315 -2.80 20.99 17.60
N ILE A 316 -2.32 21.93 18.40
CA ILE A 316 -2.72 22.16 19.79
C ILE A 316 -3.29 23.57 19.90
N ALA A 317 -4.46 23.69 20.55
CA ALA A 317 -5.16 24.96 20.74
C ALA A 317 -4.73 25.73 22.01
N ALA A 318 -3.98 25.09 22.92
CA ALA A 318 -3.59 25.70 24.18
C ALA A 318 -2.66 26.92 24.00
N GLU A 319 -2.88 27.97 24.80
CA GLU A 319 -2.10 29.19 24.73
C GLU A 319 -0.72 29.06 25.38
N ASN A 320 -0.66 28.43 26.56
CA ASN A 320 0.55 28.36 27.38
C ASN A 320 1.04 26.92 27.56
N PHE A 321 2.37 26.78 27.64
CA PHE A 321 3.01 25.50 27.95
C PHE A 321 2.95 25.22 29.47
N ASP A 322 2.53 24.01 29.81
CA ASP A 322 2.49 23.41 31.15
C ASP A 322 2.67 21.90 31.01
N PHE A 323 3.79 21.38 31.53
CA PHE A 323 4.13 19.96 31.46
C PHE A 323 3.20 19.06 32.30
N ARG A 324 2.37 19.63 33.18
CA ARG A 324 1.37 18.87 33.95
C ARG A 324 0.03 18.76 33.23
N SER A 325 -0.24 19.67 32.30
CA SER A 325 -1.49 19.76 31.57
C SER A 325 -1.62 18.65 30.53
N ASP A 326 -2.86 18.21 30.33
CA ASP A 326 -3.20 17.36 29.20
C ASP A 326 -3.50 18.22 27.98
N TYR A 327 -2.92 17.83 26.85
CA TYR A 327 -3.16 18.43 25.54
C TYR A 327 -3.88 17.45 24.62
N THR A 328 -4.75 17.98 23.78
CA THR A 328 -5.40 17.20 22.72
C THR A 328 -4.76 17.53 21.38
N ILE A 329 -4.16 16.51 20.76
CA ILE A 329 -3.70 16.55 19.38
C ILE A 329 -4.88 16.14 18.50
N ASN A 330 -5.41 17.09 17.72
CA ASN A 330 -6.53 16.82 16.82
C ASN A 330 -6.03 16.32 15.45
N LEU A 331 -6.49 15.12 15.06
CA LEU A 331 -6.17 14.47 13.79
C LEU A 331 -7.30 14.61 12.75
N GLU A 332 -8.51 14.99 13.16
CA GLU A 332 -9.67 15.15 12.27
C GLU A 332 -9.51 16.32 11.30
N ASN A 333 -10.23 16.23 10.16
CA ASN A 333 -10.34 17.27 9.13
C ASN A 333 -9.02 17.71 8.46
N ARG A 334 -7.90 17.04 8.79
CA ARG A 334 -6.61 17.23 8.13
C ARG A 334 -6.54 16.40 6.83
N PRO A 335 -5.85 16.90 5.79
CA PRO A 335 -5.54 16.06 4.64
C PRO A 335 -4.59 14.94 5.08
N LEU A 336 -4.80 13.71 4.60
CA LEU A 336 -3.95 12.58 4.99
C LEU A 336 -2.51 12.73 4.47
N VAL A 337 -2.37 13.28 3.28
CA VAL A 337 -1.11 13.52 2.59
C VAL A 337 -1.12 14.90 1.95
N SER A 338 0.07 15.46 1.70
CA SER A 338 0.20 16.61 0.80
C SER A 338 -0.01 16.15 -0.64
N LEU A 339 -0.84 16.87 -1.38
CA LEU A 339 -1.14 16.58 -2.79
C LEU A 339 -0.02 17.02 -3.74
N ASP A 340 0.84 17.93 -3.29
CA ASP A 340 2.01 18.39 -4.05
C ASP A 340 3.29 17.65 -3.63
N GLY A 341 3.14 16.50 -2.97
CA GLY A 341 4.24 15.66 -2.51
C GLY A 341 5.09 15.16 -3.68
N LYS A 342 6.42 15.23 -3.52
CA LYS A 342 7.36 14.62 -4.48
C LYS A 342 7.68 13.20 -4.04
N TYR A 343 7.58 12.26 -4.96
CA TYR A 343 7.85 10.84 -4.72
C TYR A 343 9.07 10.40 -5.50
N SER A 344 9.88 9.53 -4.88
CA SER A 344 11.05 8.94 -5.52
C SER A 344 10.64 8.03 -6.69
N SER A 345 11.54 7.87 -7.66
CA SER A 345 11.34 6.91 -8.76
C SER A 345 11.25 5.48 -8.21
N ILE A 346 10.39 4.68 -8.83
CA ILE A 346 10.25 3.24 -8.55
C ILE A 346 10.95 2.37 -9.59
N GLU A 347 11.63 2.98 -10.56
CA GLU A 347 12.30 2.28 -11.66
C GLU A 347 13.38 1.32 -11.14
N GLY A 348 13.39 0.08 -11.62
CA GLY A 348 14.31 -0.98 -11.20
C GLY A 348 14.16 -1.46 -9.75
N LEU A 349 13.35 -0.78 -8.92
CA LEU A 349 13.26 -1.02 -7.48
C LEU A 349 12.72 -2.41 -7.16
N PHE A 350 11.77 -2.89 -7.96
CA PHE A 350 11.21 -4.22 -7.81
C PHE A 350 12.30 -5.31 -7.87
N ASN A 351 13.15 -5.27 -8.90
CA ASN A 351 14.19 -6.28 -9.08
C ASN A 351 15.19 -6.25 -7.93
N GLN A 352 15.57 -5.06 -7.47
CA GLN A 352 16.47 -4.91 -6.33
C GLN A 352 15.89 -5.53 -5.06
N LEU A 353 14.61 -5.23 -4.76
CA LEU A 353 13.93 -5.81 -3.60
C LEU A 353 13.70 -7.32 -3.74
N ALA A 354 13.41 -7.80 -4.94
CA ALA A 354 13.23 -9.21 -5.20
C ALA A 354 14.53 -9.98 -4.94
N GLU A 355 15.67 -9.49 -5.43
CA GLU A 355 16.99 -10.07 -5.18
C GLU A 355 17.33 -10.12 -3.68
N VAL A 356 17.18 -9.00 -2.97
CA VAL A 356 17.39 -8.91 -1.51
C VAL A 356 16.49 -9.88 -0.75
N ARG A 357 15.21 -9.95 -1.13
CA ARG A 357 14.24 -10.86 -0.51
C ARG A 357 14.53 -12.33 -0.79
N ILE A 358 14.99 -12.67 -1.99
CA ILE A 358 15.38 -14.03 -2.35
C ILE A 358 16.57 -14.46 -1.47
N LEU A 359 17.61 -13.63 -1.38
CA LEU A 359 18.78 -13.94 -0.57
C LEU A 359 18.44 -14.01 0.93
N SER A 360 17.67 -13.04 1.46
CA SER A 360 17.22 -13.07 2.87
C SER A 360 16.38 -14.33 3.16
N SER A 361 15.53 -14.78 2.21
CA SER A 361 14.75 -16.01 2.32
C SER A 361 15.63 -17.27 2.36
N ILE A 362 16.68 -17.35 1.52
CA ILE A 362 17.65 -18.46 1.54
C ILE A 362 18.37 -18.51 2.88
N ILE A 363 18.87 -17.37 3.36
CA ILE A 363 19.60 -17.28 4.62
C ILE A 363 18.70 -17.62 5.81
N SER A 364 17.48 -17.08 5.84
CA SER A 364 16.48 -17.40 6.88
C SER A 364 16.17 -18.90 6.93
N ALA A 365 16.15 -19.57 5.78
CA ALA A 365 15.91 -21.00 5.72
C ALA A 365 17.11 -21.84 6.22
N HIS A 366 18.33 -21.32 6.15
CA HIS A 366 19.51 -21.94 6.77
C HIS A 366 19.54 -21.76 8.28
N LEU A 367 19.14 -20.59 8.76
CA LEU A 367 19.20 -20.21 10.19
C LEU A 367 18.00 -20.75 10.99
N LYS A 368 17.10 -21.51 10.39
CA LYS A 368 15.88 -21.99 11.05
C LYS A 368 16.26 -23.00 12.14
N GLN A 369 16.24 -22.53 13.40
CA GLN A 369 16.70 -23.21 14.64
C GLN A 369 18.19 -23.07 14.99
N GLU A 370 18.92 -22.23 14.28
CA GLU A 370 20.32 -21.93 14.59
C GLU A 370 20.40 -20.49 15.11
N SER A 371 21.21 -20.26 16.14
CA SER A 371 21.47 -18.92 16.66
C SER A 371 22.97 -18.73 16.82
N ASP A 372 23.43 -17.52 16.52
CA ASP A 372 24.79 -17.08 16.83
C ASP A 372 24.95 -16.75 18.32
N THR A 373 23.83 -16.56 19.03
CA THR A 373 23.76 -16.08 20.41
C THR A 373 23.39 -17.18 21.40
N PHE A 374 22.46 -18.07 21.06
CA PHE A 374 21.92 -19.09 21.97
C PHE A 374 22.25 -20.52 21.52
N VAL A 375 22.48 -21.41 22.49
CA VAL A 375 22.59 -22.86 22.21
C VAL A 375 21.20 -23.48 22.01
N PRO A 376 21.09 -24.65 21.32
CA PRO A 376 19.81 -25.29 21.06
C PRO A 376 18.95 -25.54 22.31
N GLU A 377 19.56 -25.92 23.42
CA GLU A 377 18.87 -26.15 24.69
C GLU A 377 18.22 -24.87 25.23
N GLN A 378 18.89 -23.71 25.08
CA GLN A 378 18.34 -22.41 25.45
C GLN A 378 17.19 -22.02 24.53
N LEU A 379 17.31 -22.24 23.21
CA LEU A 379 16.24 -21.95 22.24
C LEU A 379 14.98 -22.78 22.53
N ASP A 380 15.15 -24.06 22.88
CA ASP A 380 14.06 -24.94 23.28
C ASP A 380 13.38 -24.44 24.57
N GLU A 381 14.16 -23.99 25.55
CA GLU A 381 13.63 -23.43 26.79
C GLU A 381 12.89 -22.12 26.56
N LEU A 382 13.45 -21.18 25.79
CA LEU A 382 12.78 -19.94 25.40
C LEU A 382 11.44 -20.22 24.73
N LYS A 383 11.42 -21.17 23.78
CA LYS A 383 10.19 -21.56 23.08
C LYS A 383 9.13 -22.16 24.00
N ARG A 384 9.52 -22.97 25.00
CA ARG A 384 8.61 -23.51 26.02
C ARG A 384 7.96 -22.42 26.87
N HIS A 385 8.64 -21.28 27.02
CA HIS A 385 8.16 -20.09 27.72
C HIS A 385 7.57 -19.02 26.78
N TYR A 386 7.26 -19.39 25.53
CA TYR A 386 6.68 -18.50 24.52
C TYR A 386 7.58 -17.31 24.14
N LEU A 387 8.90 -17.46 24.23
CA LEU A 387 9.87 -16.47 23.77
C LEU A 387 10.51 -16.91 22.44
N SER A 388 10.77 -15.93 21.57
CA SER A 388 11.64 -16.14 20.40
C SER A 388 13.12 -15.96 20.74
N GLU A 389 14.00 -16.26 19.78
CA GLU A 389 15.44 -15.95 19.88
C GLU A 389 15.69 -14.46 20.17
N ASN A 390 14.86 -13.56 19.64
CA ASN A 390 14.96 -12.12 19.87
C ASN A 390 14.21 -11.67 21.14
N LEU A 391 13.85 -12.62 22.01
CA LEU A 391 13.13 -12.41 23.28
C LEU A 391 11.75 -11.76 23.14
N TYR A 392 11.17 -11.77 21.94
CA TYR A 392 9.78 -11.37 21.74
C TYR A 392 8.82 -12.43 22.28
N LEU A 393 7.75 -11.95 22.93
CA LEU A 393 6.64 -12.77 23.43
C LEU A 393 5.75 -13.27 22.28
N ASN A 394 5.60 -14.59 22.19
CA ASN A 394 4.92 -15.31 21.11
C ASN A 394 3.92 -16.32 21.68
N PHE A 395 2.93 -15.84 22.41
CA PHE A 395 1.85 -16.69 22.89
C PHE A 395 1.10 -17.34 21.71
N PRO A 396 0.70 -18.62 21.83
CA PRO A 396 -0.21 -19.21 20.86
C PRO A 396 -1.52 -18.42 20.88
N THR A 397 -2.13 -18.26 19.71
CA THR A 397 -3.39 -17.52 19.56
C THR A 397 -4.32 -18.18 18.57
N THR A 398 -5.63 -18.10 18.84
CA THR A 398 -6.70 -18.58 17.96
C THR A 398 -7.64 -17.43 17.58
N LYS A 399 -8.37 -17.57 16.46
CA LYS A 399 -9.37 -16.57 16.07
C LYS A 399 -10.60 -16.70 16.98
N ALA A 400 -11.15 -15.57 17.42
CA ALA A 400 -12.50 -15.56 17.96
C ALA A 400 -13.50 -15.94 16.85
N GLU A 401 -14.41 -16.88 17.13
CA GLU A 401 -15.35 -17.41 16.15
C GLU A 401 -16.64 -16.59 16.05
N ASP A 402 -16.98 -15.85 17.10
CA ASP A 402 -18.21 -15.07 17.17
C ASP A 402 -18.05 -13.66 16.57
N ALA A 403 -19.07 -13.22 15.85
CA ALA A 403 -19.23 -11.86 15.33
C ALA A 403 -18.10 -11.35 14.40
N ILE A 404 -17.70 -12.20 13.44
CA ILE A 404 -16.86 -11.78 12.31
C ILE A 404 -17.72 -11.03 11.29
N ASP A 405 -17.19 -9.93 10.80
CA ASP A 405 -17.72 -9.16 9.67
C ASP A 405 -16.62 -9.00 8.60
N THR A 406 -16.99 -8.52 7.42
CA THR A 406 -16.08 -8.35 6.29
C THR A 406 -16.02 -6.90 5.84
N ARG A 407 -14.83 -6.47 5.44
CA ARG A 407 -14.59 -5.16 4.83
C ARG A 407 -13.75 -5.32 3.57
N VAL A 408 -13.86 -4.37 2.66
CA VAL A 408 -12.99 -4.29 1.48
C VAL A 408 -11.74 -3.50 1.87
N SER A 409 -10.57 -4.06 1.62
CA SER A 409 -9.27 -3.40 1.70
C SER A 409 -8.70 -3.24 0.29
N TYR A 410 -8.00 -2.14 0.05
CA TYR A 410 -7.39 -1.85 -1.24
C TYR A 410 -5.89 -2.17 -1.18
N LYS A 411 -5.46 -3.16 -1.96
CA LYS A 411 -4.05 -3.53 -2.08
C LYS A 411 -3.40 -2.77 -3.22
N ILE A 412 -2.22 -2.22 -2.96
CA ILE A 412 -1.40 -1.48 -3.90
C ILE A 412 -0.03 -2.13 -3.90
N ASP A 413 0.27 -2.89 -4.96
CA ASP A 413 1.52 -3.62 -5.09
C ASP A 413 2.37 -3.02 -6.22
N ILE A 414 3.69 -3.11 -6.08
CA ILE A 414 4.67 -2.71 -7.08
C ILE A 414 5.33 -3.98 -7.66
N GLY A 415 5.37 -4.04 -8.99
CA GLY A 415 5.90 -5.15 -9.77
C GLY A 415 6.80 -4.70 -10.92
N SER A 416 7.28 -5.67 -11.69
CA SER A 416 7.93 -5.47 -12.99
C SER A 416 7.05 -6.01 -14.12
N LYS A 417 7.46 -5.74 -15.37
CA LYS A 417 6.81 -6.26 -16.58
C LYS A 417 6.79 -7.79 -16.67
N ASP A 418 7.60 -8.48 -15.85
CA ASP A 418 7.70 -9.94 -15.82
C ASP A 418 7.09 -10.58 -14.56
N ILE A 419 7.02 -9.85 -13.44
CA ILE A 419 6.54 -10.36 -12.16
C ILE A 419 5.68 -9.30 -11.48
N LEU A 420 4.40 -9.61 -11.26
CA LEU A 420 3.39 -8.64 -10.82
C LEU A 420 3.65 -8.06 -9.43
N ASN A 421 4.19 -8.85 -8.49
CA ASN A 421 4.57 -8.41 -7.15
C ASN A 421 5.43 -9.46 -6.45
N LEU A 422 6.01 -9.10 -5.31
CA LEU A 422 6.94 -9.97 -4.57
C LEU A 422 6.27 -11.20 -3.96
N SER A 423 4.93 -11.26 -3.87
CA SER A 423 4.23 -12.45 -3.38
C SER A 423 4.29 -13.63 -4.36
N LYS A 424 4.65 -13.37 -5.62
CA LYS A 424 4.83 -14.39 -6.67
C LYS A 424 6.11 -15.21 -6.49
N LEU A 425 7.07 -14.72 -5.70
CA LEU A 425 8.32 -15.41 -5.41
C LEU A 425 8.06 -16.71 -4.62
N TYR A 426 8.79 -17.77 -4.95
CA TYR A 426 8.74 -19.00 -4.17
C TYR A 426 9.46 -18.82 -2.83
N SER A 427 9.00 -19.53 -1.79
CA SER A 427 9.81 -19.67 -0.57
C SER A 427 11.10 -20.45 -0.87
N ALA A 428 12.14 -20.25 -0.07
CA ALA A 428 13.44 -20.86 -0.33
C ALA A 428 13.36 -22.39 -0.47
N ASN A 429 12.73 -23.07 0.51
CA ASN A 429 12.55 -24.52 0.46
C ASN A 429 11.69 -24.99 -0.72
N LYS A 430 10.64 -24.23 -1.10
CA LYS A 430 9.80 -24.58 -2.26
C LYS A 430 10.60 -24.49 -3.56
N PHE A 431 11.47 -23.49 -3.69
CA PHE A 431 12.33 -23.37 -4.87
C PHE A 431 13.43 -24.44 -4.89
N LEU A 432 13.98 -24.77 -3.71
CA LEU A 432 14.94 -25.86 -3.54
C LEU A 432 14.37 -27.19 -4.05
N GLU A 433 13.21 -27.61 -3.54
CA GLU A 433 12.51 -28.84 -3.96
C GLU A 433 12.18 -28.85 -5.46
N ARG A 434 11.85 -27.68 -6.01
CA ARG A 434 11.45 -27.53 -7.41
C ARG A 434 12.62 -27.64 -8.37
N ARG A 435 13.80 -27.07 -8.05
CA ARG A 435 14.91 -26.90 -8.99
C ARG A 435 16.15 -27.73 -8.69
N TYR A 436 16.24 -28.35 -7.52
CA TYR A 436 17.42 -29.07 -7.07
C TYR A 436 17.08 -30.45 -6.51
N GLU A 437 18.06 -31.34 -6.58
CA GLU A 437 18.08 -32.60 -5.85
C GLU A 437 19.08 -32.44 -4.70
N VAL A 438 18.64 -32.78 -3.49
CA VAL A 438 19.50 -32.88 -2.32
C VAL A 438 19.64 -34.35 -2.00
N TYR A 439 20.86 -34.81 -1.77
CA TYR A 439 21.15 -36.22 -1.53
C TYR A 439 22.27 -36.39 -0.52
N ASP A 440 22.25 -37.54 0.13
CA ASP A 440 23.31 -37.98 1.03
C ASP A 440 24.48 -38.52 0.20
N THR A 441 25.69 -37.99 0.42
CA THR A 441 26.87 -38.38 -0.35
C THR A 441 27.40 -39.77 0.01
N GLU A 442 27.06 -40.28 1.20
CA GLU A 442 27.48 -41.60 1.65
C GLU A 442 26.51 -42.69 1.19
N THR A 443 25.19 -42.44 1.31
CA THR A 443 24.17 -43.44 0.95
C THR A 443 23.63 -43.30 -0.47
N GLY A 444 23.81 -42.13 -1.09
CA GLY A 444 23.21 -41.79 -2.39
C GLY A 444 21.70 -41.54 -2.34
N GLU A 445 21.07 -41.55 -1.16
CA GLU A 445 19.63 -41.35 -1.00
C GLU A 445 19.22 -39.92 -1.39
N ILE A 446 18.22 -39.79 -2.27
CA ILE A 446 17.66 -38.50 -2.67
C ILE A 446 16.49 -38.14 -1.77
N PHE A 447 16.56 -36.98 -1.12
CA PHE A 447 15.50 -36.51 -0.23
C PHE A 447 14.30 -35.99 -1.04
N VAL A 448 13.11 -36.55 -0.77
CA VAL A 448 11.86 -36.21 -1.48
C VAL A 448 11.38 -34.78 -1.19
N LYS A 449 11.60 -34.29 0.04
CA LYS A 449 11.22 -32.94 0.49
C LYS A 449 12.41 -32.25 1.15
N PRO A 450 13.39 -31.81 0.36
CA PRO A 450 14.59 -31.20 0.91
C PRO A 450 14.25 -29.86 1.56
N ASN A 451 15.04 -29.49 2.57
CA ASN A 451 15.00 -28.17 3.17
C ASN A 451 16.42 -27.66 3.40
N PHE A 452 16.55 -26.35 3.56
CA PHE A 452 17.87 -25.72 3.71
C PHE A 452 18.58 -26.03 5.02
N GLU A 453 17.88 -26.42 6.08
CA GLU A 453 18.51 -26.84 7.35
C GLU A 453 19.43 -28.05 7.11
N MET A 454 19.07 -28.94 6.18
CA MET A 454 19.87 -30.12 5.83
C MET A 454 21.23 -29.77 5.21
N THR A 455 21.35 -28.61 4.57
CA THR A 455 22.56 -28.20 3.83
C THR A 455 23.72 -27.78 4.73
N LEU A 456 23.49 -27.73 6.05
CA LEU A 456 24.53 -27.51 7.05
C LEU A 456 25.26 -28.80 7.46
N ARG A 457 24.77 -29.97 7.05
CA ARG A 457 25.38 -31.27 7.34
C ARG A 457 26.51 -31.58 6.35
N GLU A 458 27.59 -32.18 6.83
CA GLU A 458 28.80 -32.42 6.01
C GLU A 458 28.59 -33.47 4.90
N ASN A 459 27.67 -34.41 5.09
CA ASN A 459 27.39 -35.51 4.17
C ASN A 459 26.26 -35.21 3.15
N ILE A 460 25.88 -33.94 3.00
CA ILE A 460 24.78 -33.53 2.12
C ILE A 460 25.33 -32.78 0.91
N ALA A 461 25.00 -33.24 -0.29
CA ALA A 461 25.30 -32.56 -1.54
C ALA A 461 24.04 -32.11 -2.27
N ILE A 462 24.19 -31.12 -3.14
CA ILE A 462 23.10 -30.52 -3.92
C ILE A 462 23.52 -30.47 -5.37
N ARG A 463 22.60 -30.84 -6.28
CA ARG A 463 22.79 -30.69 -7.72
C ARG A 463 21.53 -30.19 -8.42
N PRO A 464 21.64 -29.58 -9.60
CA PRO A 464 20.47 -29.20 -10.40
C PRO A 464 19.60 -30.42 -10.73
N LYS A 465 18.28 -30.24 -10.61
CA LYS A 465 17.31 -31.27 -10.97
C LYS A 465 17.11 -31.32 -12.48
N SER A 466 17.11 -32.53 -13.04
CA SER A 466 16.74 -32.75 -14.44
C SER A 466 15.30 -32.32 -14.67
N LEU A 467 15.10 -31.40 -15.61
CA LEU A 467 13.78 -30.85 -15.91
C LEU A 467 12.95 -31.87 -16.67
N SER A 468 11.75 -32.16 -16.16
CA SER A 468 10.77 -32.91 -16.94
C SER A 468 10.23 -32.04 -18.08
N SER A 469 9.88 -32.65 -19.21
CA SER A 469 9.27 -31.96 -20.35
C SER A 469 7.96 -31.23 -20.02
N ARG A 470 7.32 -31.57 -18.90
CA ARG A 470 6.08 -30.93 -18.42
C ARG A 470 6.33 -29.67 -17.59
N MET A 471 7.55 -29.44 -17.11
CA MET A 471 7.82 -28.31 -16.23
C MET A 471 8.00 -27.03 -17.03
N LYS A 472 7.07 -26.08 -16.85
CA LYS A 472 7.21 -24.73 -17.41
C LYS A 472 8.12 -23.89 -16.50
N ILE A 473 9.16 -23.30 -17.09
CA ILE A 473 10.04 -22.31 -16.47
C ILE A 473 9.33 -20.95 -16.58
N SER A 474 9.16 -20.31 -15.43
CA SER A 474 8.56 -18.97 -15.33
C SER A 474 9.62 -17.89 -15.19
N LYS A 475 9.23 -16.62 -15.34
CA LYS A 475 10.11 -15.48 -15.04
C LYS A 475 10.58 -15.43 -13.58
N VAL A 476 9.76 -15.94 -12.66
CA VAL A 476 10.18 -16.13 -11.25
C VAL A 476 11.31 -17.16 -11.17
N ASP A 477 11.25 -18.25 -11.93
CA ASP A 477 12.33 -19.24 -11.97
C ASP A 477 13.62 -18.65 -12.54
N GLU A 478 13.52 -17.85 -13.61
CA GLU A 478 14.67 -17.16 -14.23
C GLU A 478 15.34 -16.16 -13.28
N LEU A 479 14.57 -15.43 -12.48
CA LEU A 479 15.10 -14.49 -11.49
C LEU A 479 15.78 -15.21 -10.31
N MET A 480 15.14 -16.26 -9.78
CA MET A 480 15.63 -16.94 -8.58
C MET A 480 16.82 -17.86 -8.84
N LYS A 481 16.88 -18.52 -10.00
CA LYS A 481 17.88 -19.56 -10.30
C LYS A 481 19.34 -19.08 -10.16
N PRO A 482 19.76 -17.94 -10.76
CA PRO A 482 21.15 -17.48 -10.66
C PRO A 482 21.60 -17.17 -9.23
N ILE A 483 20.71 -16.62 -8.39
CA ILE A 483 20.99 -16.30 -6.99
C ILE A 483 21.19 -17.58 -6.18
N PHE A 484 20.35 -18.60 -6.42
CA PHE A 484 20.51 -19.90 -5.78
C PHE A 484 21.77 -20.62 -6.23
N ASP A 485 22.08 -20.60 -7.53
CA ASP A 485 23.27 -21.26 -8.05
C ASP A 485 24.55 -20.69 -7.45
N ASP A 486 24.61 -19.37 -7.36
CA ASP A 486 25.75 -18.68 -6.75
C ASP A 486 25.77 -18.93 -5.24
N PHE A 487 24.65 -18.81 -4.54
CA PHE A 487 24.61 -19.08 -3.11
C PHE A 487 25.05 -20.52 -2.77
N LEU A 488 24.59 -21.50 -3.55
CA LEU A 488 24.90 -22.93 -3.35
C LEU A 488 26.29 -23.34 -3.87
N GLY A 489 27.00 -22.46 -4.56
CA GLY A 489 28.31 -22.76 -5.16
C GLY A 489 28.24 -23.71 -6.36
N ILE A 490 27.08 -23.80 -7.03
CA ILE A 490 26.89 -24.59 -8.24
C ILE A 490 27.46 -23.86 -9.46
N GLU A 491 27.24 -22.55 -9.54
CA GLU A 491 27.79 -21.69 -10.59
C GLU A 491 28.20 -20.35 -9.96
N ASP A 492 29.47 -19.97 -10.10
CA ASP A 492 29.97 -18.69 -9.62
C ASP A 492 29.69 -17.58 -10.65
N ASN A 493 28.47 -17.05 -10.59
CA ASN A 493 28.00 -15.97 -11.48
C ASN A 493 28.05 -14.59 -10.80
N GLY A 494 28.54 -14.52 -9.54
CA GLY A 494 28.74 -13.27 -8.79
C GLY A 494 27.47 -12.56 -8.31
N LYS A 495 26.27 -13.12 -8.51
CA LYS A 495 25.00 -12.47 -8.17
C LYS A 495 24.84 -12.20 -6.68
N VAL A 496 25.22 -13.12 -5.81
CA VAL A 496 25.21 -12.91 -4.36
C VAL A 496 26.19 -11.79 -3.99
N GLY A 497 27.38 -11.78 -4.60
CA GLY A 497 28.36 -10.70 -4.40
C GLY A 497 27.81 -9.32 -4.78
N GLU A 498 27.11 -9.21 -5.91
CA GLU A 498 26.45 -7.98 -6.36
C GLU A 498 25.40 -7.48 -5.35
N ILE A 499 24.54 -8.39 -4.87
CA ILE A 499 23.50 -8.07 -3.88
C ILE A 499 24.13 -7.58 -2.57
N LEU A 500 25.17 -8.28 -2.09
CA LEU A 500 25.87 -7.92 -0.86
C LEU A 500 26.58 -6.57 -0.97
N ALA A 501 27.23 -6.28 -2.10
CA ALA A 501 27.86 -4.98 -2.35
C ALA A 501 26.84 -3.83 -2.27
N ARG A 502 25.63 -4.04 -2.78
CA ARG A 502 24.53 -3.05 -2.77
C ARG A 502 24.05 -2.72 -1.36
N VAL A 503 23.94 -3.71 -0.47
CA VAL A 503 23.47 -3.51 0.91
C VAL A 503 24.59 -3.15 1.91
N GLY A 504 25.78 -2.80 1.41
CA GLY A 504 26.95 -2.49 2.25
C GLY A 504 27.48 -3.70 3.03
N GLY A 505 27.28 -4.91 2.48
CA GLY A 505 27.63 -6.21 3.07
C GLY A 505 29.13 -6.55 3.00
N VAL A 506 29.53 -7.48 3.86
CA VAL A 506 30.89 -8.06 3.96
C VAL A 506 31.13 -9.06 2.82
N SER A 507 32.39 -9.22 2.41
CA SER A 507 32.80 -10.17 1.37
C SER A 507 32.36 -11.61 1.66
N ARG A 508 32.03 -12.40 0.62
CA ARG A 508 31.49 -13.78 0.63
C ARG A 508 32.40 -14.83 1.32
N ASN A 509 33.50 -14.44 1.97
CA ASN A 509 34.46 -15.39 2.53
C ASN A 509 33.75 -16.29 3.56
N ILE A 510 33.49 -17.52 3.14
CA ILE A 510 32.87 -18.56 3.96
C ILE A 510 33.86 -18.86 5.07
N ILE A 511 33.52 -18.43 6.28
CA ILE A 511 34.34 -18.61 7.47
C ILE A 511 34.33 -20.11 7.85
N LYS A 512 35.42 -20.61 8.44
CA LYS A 512 35.66 -22.04 8.64
C LYS A 512 35.01 -22.51 9.93
N GLY A 513 33.86 -23.17 9.81
CA GLY A 513 33.18 -23.81 10.93
C GLY A 513 31.73 -23.37 11.06
N LYS A 514 30.90 -24.21 11.69
CA LYS A 514 29.45 -24.01 11.76
C LYS A 514 29.08 -22.67 12.41
N GLN A 515 29.67 -22.33 13.55
CA GLN A 515 29.31 -21.14 14.32
C GLN A 515 29.69 -19.83 13.63
N GLU A 516 30.87 -19.77 13.03
CA GLU A 516 31.32 -18.58 12.29
C GLU A 516 30.46 -18.34 11.05
N LYS A 517 30.03 -19.42 10.38
CA LYS A 517 29.08 -19.35 9.27
C LYS A 517 27.71 -18.83 9.72
N ILE A 518 27.19 -19.30 10.85
CA ILE A 518 25.91 -18.82 11.42
C ILE A 518 26.00 -17.33 11.72
N ALA A 519 27.05 -16.88 12.42
CA ALA A 519 27.24 -15.46 12.75
C ALA A 519 27.35 -14.57 11.49
N ALA A 520 28.10 -15.02 10.47
CA ALA A 520 28.21 -14.29 9.21
C ALA A 520 26.86 -14.17 8.48
N LEU A 521 26.09 -15.26 8.42
CA LEU A 521 24.77 -15.29 7.81
C LEU A 521 23.77 -14.41 8.56
N SER A 522 23.77 -14.42 9.89
CA SER A 522 22.95 -13.53 10.72
C SER A 522 23.26 -12.05 10.46
N ALA A 523 24.53 -11.68 10.41
CA ALA A 523 24.95 -10.30 10.13
C ALA A 523 24.56 -9.85 8.71
N ILE A 524 24.69 -10.72 7.71
CA ILE A 524 24.23 -10.45 6.34
C ILE A 524 22.71 -10.26 6.31
N LYS A 525 21.96 -11.15 6.97
CA LYS A 525 20.50 -11.07 7.02
C LYS A 525 20.03 -9.74 7.62
N ALA A 526 20.65 -9.30 8.72
CA ALA A 526 20.32 -8.02 9.35
C ALA A 526 20.46 -6.85 8.36
N LYS A 527 21.56 -6.80 7.59
CA LYS A 527 21.79 -5.76 6.57
C LYS A 527 20.79 -5.84 5.41
N LEU A 528 20.44 -7.04 4.96
CA LEU A 528 19.44 -7.25 3.91
C LEU A 528 18.06 -6.75 4.36
N ASP A 529 17.68 -7.07 5.60
CA ASP A 529 16.39 -6.67 6.18
C ASP A 529 16.35 -5.15 6.44
N GLU A 530 17.44 -4.55 6.93
CA GLU A 530 17.58 -3.09 7.10
C GLU A 530 17.45 -2.35 5.76
N TYR A 531 18.16 -2.82 4.72
CA TYR A 531 18.06 -2.24 3.39
C TYR A 531 16.63 -2.32 2.84
N ALA A 532 16.00 -3.49 2.95
CA ALA A 532 14.62 -3.69 2.48
C ALA A 532 13.65 -2.78 3.24
N GLU A 533 13.77 -2.68 4.56
CA GLU A 533 12.93 -1.83 5.39
C GLU A 533 13.10 -0.35 5.02
N LYS A 534 14.34 0.12 4.83
CA LYS A 534 14.62 1.48 4.39
C LYS A 534 13.96 1.81 3.05
N VAL A 535 14.05 0.91 2.08
CA VAL A 535 13.37 1.10 0.78
C VAL A 535 11.84 1.18 0.96
N TYR A 536 11.27 0.35 1.83
CA TYR A 536 9.84 0.43 2.12
C TYR A 536 9.46 1.75 2.79
N GLN A 537 10.19 2.16 3.82
CA GLN A 537 9.90 3.38 4.59
C GLN A 537 10.09 4.65 3.76
N ASP A 538 11.17 4.74 2.99
CA ASP A 538 11.56 5.96 2.29
C ASP A 538 10.86 6.13 0.93
N ILE A 539 10.45 5.03 0.27
CA ILE A 539 9.98 5.05 -1.11
C ILE A 539 8.59 4.44 -1.27
N ILE A 540 8.43 3.15 -0.92
CA ILE A 540 7.23 2.38 -1.31
C ILE A 540 6.02 2.73 -0.43
N SER A 541 6.15 2.63 0.89
CA SER A 541 5.03 2.84 1.81
C SER A 541 4.42 4.26 1.71
N PRO A 542 5.22 5.35 1.57
CA PRO A 542 4.67 6.68 1.31
C PRO A 542 3.87 6.76 0.00
N LEU A 543 4.35 6.14 -1.07
CA LEU A 543 3.66 6.08 -2.37
C LEU A 543 2.34 5.30 -2.27
N VAL A 544 2.39 4.11 -1.68
CA VAL A 544 1.22 3.27 -1.41
C VAL A 544 0.18 4.02 -0.59
N PHE A 545 0.62 4.73 0.45
CA PHE A 545 -0.27 5.51 1.29
C PHE A 545 -0.89 6.68 0.54
N TYR A 546 -0.14 7.38 -0.31
CA TYR A 546 -0.66 8.45 -1.17
C TYR A 546 -1.74 7.91 -2.11
N ILE A 547 -1.43 6.86 -2.86
CA ILE A 547 -2.34 6.27 -3.85
C ILE A 547 -3.64 5.84 -3.15
N GLY A 548 -3.54 5.08 -2.05
CA GLY A 548 -4.72 4.61 -1.34
C GLY A 548 -5.50 5.71 -0.60
N SER A 549 -4.85 6.79 -0.20
CA SER A 549 -5.52 7.91 0.49
C SER A 549 -6.22 8.89 -0.46
N THR A 550 -5.64 9.13 -1.64
CA THR A 550 -6.11 10.14 -2.60
C THR A 550 -6.89 9.54 -3.75
N GLY A 551 -6.63 8.27 -4.04
CA GLY A 551 -7.08 7.64 -5.26
C GLY A 551 -6.36 8.11 -6.51
N LEU A 552 -5.18 8.73 -6.42
CA LEU A 552 -4.44 9.26 -7.55
C LEU A 552 -3.04 8.64 -7.63
N LEU A 553 -2.47 8.61 -8.84
CA LEU A 553 -1.01 8.53 -8.97
C LEU A 553 -0.41 9.91 -8.64
N PRO A 554 0.77 10.01 -8.00
CA PRO A 554 1.42 11.30 -7.82
C PRO A 554 1.69 12.00 -9.15
N ASP A 555 1.64 13.34 -9.15
CA ASP A 555 2.01 14.11 -10.32
C ASP A 555 3.46 13.78 -10.75
N GLY A 556 3.67 13.52 -12.04
CA GLY A 556 4.95 13.05 -12.59
C GLY A 556 5.07 11.52 -12.73
N MET A 557 4.17 10.74 -12.12
CA MET A 557 4.00 9.31 -12.40
C MET A 557 2.82 9.10 -13.35
N GLU A 558 3.04 9.36 -14.63
CA GLU A 558 2.02 9.22 -15.67
C GLU A 558 1.97 7.78 -16.20
N GLY A 559 0.79 7.16 -16.13
CA GLY A 559 0.54 5.84 -16.70
C GLY A 559 -0.92 5.69 -17.10
N LYS A 560 -1.18 5.06 -18.25
CA LYS A 560 -2.54 4.71 -18.65
C LYS A 560 -3.02 3.52 -17.81
N ALA A 561 -4.23 3.65 -17.29
CA ALA A 561 -4.89 2.57 -16.58
C ALA A 561 -5.21 1.41 -17.54
N MET A 562 -4.90 0.18 -17.13
CA MET A 562 -5.14 -1.05 -17.87
C MET A 562 -5.82 -2.09 -16.98
N SER A 563 -6.73 -2.87 -17.56
CA SER A 563 -7.25 -4.09 -16.92
C SER A 563 -6.22 -5.22 -16.93
N ALA A 564 -6.44 -6.24 -16.08
CA ALA A 564 -5.62 -7.46 -16.10
C ALA A 564 -5.54 -8.11 -17.49
N ILE A 565 -6.65 -8.08 -18.26
CA ILE A 565 -6.71 -8.67 -19.60
C ILE A 565 -5.80 -7.90 -20.57
N GLN A 566 -5.88 -6.57 -20.57
CA GLN A 566 -5.04 -5.71 -21.41
C GLN A 566 -3.56 -5.87 -21.04
N LEU A 567 -3.26 -5.92 -19.74
CA LEU A 567 -1.90 -6.10 -19.26
C LEU A 567 -1.33 -7.48 -19.61
N ALA A 568 -2.12 -8.55 -19.45
CA ALA A 568 -1.72 -9.91 -19.82
C ALA A 568 -1.49 -10.07 -21.33
N ALA A 569 -2.27 -9.36 -22.17
CA ALA A 569 -2.03 -9.33 -23.60
C ALA A 569 -0.71 -8.65 -23.97
N LYS A 570 -0.33 -7.59 -23.22
CA LYS A 570 0.93 -6.87 -23.40
C LYS A 570 2.14 -7.63 -22.82
N TYR A 571 1.96 -8.28 -21.68
CA TYR A 571 3.00 -9.02 -20.94
C TYR A 571 2.50 -10.43 -20.58
N PRO A 572 2.63 -11.40 -21.51
CA PRO A 572 2.07 -12.75 -21.33
C PRO A 572 2.71 -13.59 -20.21
N SER A 573 3.86 -13.16 -19.66
CA SER A 573 4.56 -13.82 -18.55
C SER A 573 3.89 -13.58 -17.20
N LEU A 574 3.04 -12.56 -17.08
CA LEU A 574 2.39 -12.18 -15.83
C LEU A 574 1.33 -13.20 -15.40
N SER A 575 1.24 -13.43 -14.09
CA SER A 575 0.27 -14.33 -13.48
C SER A 575 -0.60 -13.61 -12.45
N PHE A 576 -1.92 -13.74 -12.60
CA PHE A 576 -2.93 -13.05 -11.80
C PHE A 576 -3.67 -14.05 -10.91
N SER A 577 -3.85 -13.69 -9.64
CA SER A 577 -4.78 -14.34 -8.73
C SER A 577 -6.20 -13.84 -8.99
N LYS A 578 -7.19 -14.42 -8.29
CA LYS A 578 -8.60 -14.03 -8.43
C LYS A 578 -8.81 -12.54 -8.15
N ASP A 579 -8.25 -12.05 -7.05
CA ASP A 579 -8.40 -10.65 -6.63
C ASP A 579 -7.70 -9.70 -7.62
N GLU A 580 -6.49 -10.06 -8.09
CA GLU A 580 -5.73 -9.25 -9.05
C GLU A 580 -6.35 -9.24 -10.45
N ALA A 581 -7.12 -10.28 -10.84
CA ALA A 581 -7.78 -10.32 -12.15
C ALA A 581 -8.85 -9.21 -12.31
N GLU A 582 -9.40 -8.74 -11.19
CA GLU A 582 -10.35 -7.62 -11.13
C GLU A 582 -9.66 -6.28 -10.87
N GLY A 583 -8.32 -6.26 -10.80
CA GLY A 583 -7.50 -5.10 -10.51
C GLY A 583 -7.30 -4.13 -11.67
N LEU A 584 -6.80 -2.95 -11.33
CA LEU A 584 -6.36 -1.90 -12.23
C LEU A 584 -4.84 -1.78 -12.18
N PHE A 585 -4.21 -1.60 -13.33
CA PHE A 585 -2.75 -1.59 -13.44
C PHE A 585 -2.25 -0.37 -14.21
N PHE A 586 -1.11 0.14 -13.76
CA PHE A 586 -0.43 1.29 -14.37
C PHE A 586 1.01 0.91 -14.69
N GLU A 587 1.44 1.18 -15.92
CA GLU A 587 2.83 1.03 -16.31
C GLU A 587 3.56 2.38 -16.12
N ILE A 588 4.57 2.38 -15.26
CA ILE A 588 5.38 3.55 -14.92
C ILE A 588 6.85 3.19 -15.20
N GLY A 589 7.37 3.60 -16.36
CA GLY A 589 8.71 3.22 -16.81
C GLY A 589 8.86 1.70 -17.01
N ASP A 590 9.76 1.07 -16.28
CA ASP A 590 9.98 -0.39 -16.26
C ASP A 590 9.09 -1.14 -15.25
N SER A 591 8.35 -0.39 -14.42
CA SER A 591 7.63 -0.88 -13.25
C SER A 591 6.13 -0.88 -13.47
N LEU A 592 5.44 -1.71 -12.69
CA LEU A 592 3.99 -1.81 -12.67
C LEU A 592 3.47 -1.45 -11.28
N ILE A 593 2.41 -0.65 -11.23
CA ILE A 593 1.61 -0.43 -10.02
C ILE A 593 0.28 -1.14 -10.22
N GLY A 594 -0.05 -2.11 -9.36
CA GLY A 594 -1.32 -2.81 -9.37
C GLY A 594 -2.19 -2.40 -8.18
N VAL A 595 -3.46 -2.12 -8.43
CA VAL A 595 -4.46 -1.74 -7.41
C VAL A 595 -5.65 -2.69 -7.50
N TYR A 596 -5.97 -3.39 -6.41
CA TYR A 596 -7.06 -4.37 -6.40
C TYR A 596 -7.75 -4.49 -5.03
N GLU A 597 -8.99 -4.96 -5.04
CA GLU A 597 -9.79 -5.16 -3.84
C GLU A 597 -9.47 -6.51 -3.20
N LYS A 598 -9.47 -6.54 -1.87
CA LYS A 598 -9.39 -7.78 -1.11
C LYS A 598 -10.35 -7.73 0.07
N VAL A 599 -11.15 -8.78 0.20
CA VAL A 599 -12.06 -8.93 1.34
C VAL A 599 -11.27 -9.36 2.58
N GLU A 600 -11.33 -8.54 3.63
CA GLU A 600 -10.70 -8.80 4.92
C GLU A 600 -11.76 -9.01 6.00
N CYS A 601 -11.50 -9.94 6.91
CA CYS A 601 -12.35 -10.19 8.07
C CYS A 601 -11.94 -9.31 9.26
N PHE A 602 -12.91 -8.84 10.02
CA PHE A 602 -12.70 -8.13 11.28
C PHE A 602 -13.77 -8.45 12.34
N SER A 603 -13.50 -8.16 13.61
CA SER A 603 -14.45 -8.41 14.71
C SER A 603 -15.33 -7.18 15.02
N ARG A 604 -16.63 -7.39 15.27
CA ARG A 604 -17.58 -6.31 15.62
C ARG A 604 -17.35 -5.72 17.03
N LYS A 605 -17.80 -4.47 17.21
CA LYS A 605 -17.53 -3.62 18.38
C LYS A 605 -18.13 -4.13 19.69
N ASP A 606 -19.25 -4.84 19.66
CA ASP A 606 -20.00 -5.26 20.88
C ASP A 606 -19.24 -6.25 21.78
N LEU A 607 -18.06 -6.73 21.36
CA LEU A 607 -17.19 -7.67 22.10
C LEU A 607 -15.79 -7.10 22.42
N VAL A 608 -15.52 -5.84 22.07
CA VAL A 608 -14.17 -5.24 22.22
C VAL A 608 -13.92 -4.75 23.67
N ASN A 609 -14.97 -4.50 24.46
CA ASN A 609 -14.87 -4.01 25.83
C ASN A 609 -14.55 -5.08 26.90
N ILE A 610 -14.04 -6.25 26.52
CA ILE A 610 -13.62 -7.28 27.48
C ILE A 610 -12.16 -7.65 27.22
N GLY A 611 -11.29 -7.08 28.07
CA GLY A 611 -9.92 -7.52 28.37
C GLY A 611 -8.82 -6.90 27.53
#